data_AF-W2TQF7-F1
#
_entry.id   AF-W2TQF7-F1
#
_cell.length_a   1.000
_cell.length_b   1.000
_cell.length_c   1.000
_cell.angle_alpha   90.00
_cell.angle_beta   90.00
_cell.angle_gamma   90.00
#
_symmetry.space_group_name_H-M   'P 1'
#
loop_
_entity.id
_entity.type
_entity.pdbx_description
1 polymer ?
#
loop_
_entity_poly.entity_id
_entity_poly.type
_entity_poly.pdbx_seq_one_letter_code
_entity_poly.pdbx_strand_id
1 'polypeptide(L)'
;MLRIFLLISSTLIYSLYALKFIDMISKSTIDVLHGSRREETVRQCVCSEVSECYNSAKQQAYDCFDPCWKEINAYSLTQEPEKLRVCFEKRRGFVDDIINCFRTK
;
A
#
# COMPACT_ATOMS: atom_id res chain seq x y z
N MET A 1 -5.20 6.50 -43.86
CA MET A 1 -4.40 7.61 -43.29
C MET A 1 -5.06 8.24 -42.07
N LEU A 2 -6.21 8.93 -42.20
CA LEU A 2 -6.84 9.69 -41.09
C LEU A 2 -7.30 8.83 -39.89
N ARG A 3 -7.86 7.64 -40.13
CA ARG A 3 -8.30 6.72 -39.06
C ARG A 3 -7.15 6.18 -38.21
N ILE A 4 -5.98 5.97 -38.83
CA ILE A 4 -4.78 5.49 -38.13
C ILE A 4 -4.24 6.60 -37.23
N PHE A 5 -4.22 7.85 -37.70
CA PHE A 5 -3.83 9.00 -36.90
C PHE A 5 -4.74 9.20 -35.67
N LEU A 6 -6.06 9.03 -35.81
CA LEU A 6 -7.01 9.16 -34.69
C LEU A 6 -6.82 8.07 -33.62
N LEU A 7 -6.52 6.84 -34.04
CA LEU A 7 -6.24 5.74 -33.10
C LEU A 7 -4.95 5.97 -32.34
N ILE A 8 -3.88 6.41 -33.04
CA ILE A 8 -2.59 6.73 -32.41
C ILE A 8 -2.76 7.86 -31.40
N SER A 9 -3.45 8.94 -31.76
CA SER A 9 -3.69 10.05 -30.83
C SER A 9 -4.48 9.63 -29.61
N SER A 10 -5.49 8.75 -29.78
CA SER A 10 -6.28 8.23 -28.66
C SER A 10 -5.42 7.42 -27.71
N THR A 11 -4.61 6.48 -28.22
CA THR A 11 -3.71 5.66 -27.39
C THR A 11 -2.67 6.49 -26.63
N LEU A 12 -2.13 7.55 -27.24
CA LEU A 12 -1.18 8.45 -26.60
C LEU A 12 -1.82 9.25 -25.45
N ILE A 13 -3.06 9.68 -25.64
CA ILE A 13 -3.82 10.38 -24.60
C ILE A 13 -4.09 9.45 -23.42
N TYR A 14 -4.51 8.20 -23.67
CA TYR A 14 -4.74 7.22 -22.61
C TYR A 14 -3.48 6.95 -21.78
N SER A 15 -2.30 6.78 -22.41
CA SER A 15 -1.06 6.54 -21.66
C SER A 15 -0.65 7.75 -20.80
N LEU A 16 -0.87 8.97 -21.29
CA LEU A 16 -0.58 10.20 -20.55
C LEU A 16 -1.48 10.36 -19.32
N TYR A 17 -2.76 10.02 -19.45
CA TYR A 17 -3.72 10.04 -18.35
C TYR A 17 -3.41 8.94 -17.31
N ALA A 18 -3.05 7.74 -17.74
CA ALA A 18 -2.64 6.66 -16.83
C ALA A 18 -1.40 7.05 -16.01
N LEU A 19 -0.40 7.68 -16.63
CA LEU A 19 0.80 8.15 -15.92
C LEU A 19 0.46 9.22 -14.87
N LYS A 20 -0.40 10.20 -15.22
CA LYS A 20 -0.87 11.23 -14.29
C LYS A 20 -1.68 10.65 -13.13
N PHE A 21 -2.49 9.63 -13.39
CA PHE A 21 -3.27 8.95 -12.36
C PHE A 21 -2.36 8.22 -11.36
N ILE A 22 -1.33 7.51 -11.83
CA ILE A 22 -0.34 6.85 -10.96
C ILE A 22 0.46 7.88 -10.14
N ASP A 23 0.85 9.00 -10.75
CA ASP A 23 1.54 10.09 -10.03
C ASP A 23 0.67 10.70 -8.93
N MET A 24 -0.62 10.93 -9.20
CA MET A 24 -1.58 11.44 -8.23
C MET A 24 -1.80 10.47 -7.06
N ILE A 25 -1.93 9.16 -7.33
CA ILE A 25 -2.04 8.14 -6.28
C ILE A 25 -0.76 8.09 -5.44
N SER A 26 0.41 8.16 -6.08
CA SER A 26 1.70 8.12 -5.39
C SER A 26 1.85 9.30 -4.43
N LYS A 27 1.52 10.51 -4.90
CA LYS A 27 1.55 11.73 -4.06
C LYS A 27 0.57 11.67 -2.91
N SER A 28 -0.68 11.28 -3.18
CA SER A 28 -1.69 11.14 -2.13
C SER A 28 -1.28 10.09 -1.08
N THR A 29 -0.63 9.00 -1.51
CA THR A 29 -0.13 7.97 -0.58
C THR A 29 0.99 8.53 0.30
N ILE A 30 1.92 9.30 -0.29
CA ILE A 30 3.02 9.94 0.43
C ILE A 30 2.50 10.94 1.47
N ASP A 31 1.49 11.75 1.13
CA ASP A 31 0.92 12.74 2.05
C ASP A 31 0.25 12.06 3.26
N VAL A 32 -0.45 10.94 3.05
CA VAL A 32 -1.04 10.13 4.13
C VAL A 32 0.06 9.48 4.99
N LEU A 33 1.14 9.00 4.38
CA LEU A 33 2.29 8.45 5.10
C LEU A 33 3.02 9.52 5.93
N HIS A 34 3.13 10.75 5.43
CA HIS A 34 3.72 11.86 6.19
C HIS A 34 2.81 12.33 7.33
N GLY A 35 1.49 12.41 7.10
CA GLY A 35 0.51 12.83 8.11
C GLY A 35 0.29 11.81 9.23
N SER A 36 0.61 10.53 8.99
CA SER A 36 0.54 9.45 9.99
C SER A 36 1.80 9.30 10.85
N ARG A 37 2.85 10.11 10.58
CA ARG A 37 4.11 10.05 11.32
C ARG A 37 3.90 10.58 12.74
N ARG A 38 3.84 9.66 13.72
CA ARG A 38 4.01 10.00 15.14
C ARG A 38 5.43 10.55 15.37
N GLU A 39 5.63 11.40 16.38
CA GLU A 39 6.94 11.97 16.77
C GLU A 39 7.93 10.93 17.34
N GLU A 40 7.87 9.70 16.85
CA GLU A 40 8.68 8.57 17.30
C GLU A 40 9.81 8.30 16.29
N THR A 41 10.98 7.95 16.80
CA THR A 41 12.14 7.59 15.98
C THR A 41 11.88 6.24 15.29
N VAL A 42 11.70 6.26 13.97
CA VAL A 42 11.56 5.03 13.18
C VAL A 42 12.93 4.33 13.12
N ARG A 43 13.02 3.10 13.63
CA ARG A 43 14.25 2.30 13.52
C ARG A 43 14.58 2.08 12.05
N GLN A 44 15.74 2.58 11.64
CA GLN A 44 16.33 2.25 10.34
C GLN A 44 17.21 1.03 10.51
N CYS A 45 17.04 0.04 9.64
CA CYS A 45 17.78 -1.21 9.69
C CYS A 45 18.75 -1.30 8.52
N VAL A 46 19.89 -1.93 8.76
CA VAL A 46 20.87 -2.24 7.72
C VAL A 46 20.47 -3.53 6.98
N CYS A 47 21.03 -3.76 5.79
CA CYS A 47 20.68 -4.91 4.95
C CYS A 47 20.82 -6.26 5.66
N SER A 48 21.79 -6.41 6.55
CA SER A 48 21.99 -7.63 7.34
C SER A 48 20.85 -7.91 8.33
N GLU A 49 20.09 -6.89 8.71
CA GLU A 49 19.00 -6.95 9.70
C GLU A 49 17.61 -6.88 9.04
N VAL A 50 17.53 -6.84 7.70
CA VAL A 50 16.29 -6.55 6.96
C VAL A 50 15.12 -7.44 7.38
N SER A 51 15.40 -8.69 7.70
CA SER A 51 14.35 -9.64 8.04
C SER A 51 13.83 -9.49 9.47
N GLU A 52 14.71 -9.12 10.41
CA GLU A 52 14.29 -8.76 11.77
C GLU A 52 13.50 -7.45 11.74
N CYS A 53 13.99 -6.47 10.99
CA CYS A 53 13.34 -5.20 10.77
C CYS A 53 11.92 -5.36 10.22
N TYR A 54 11.79 -6.20 9.19
CA TYR A 54 10.49 -6.46 8.59
C TYR A 54 9.56 -7.20 9.53
N ASN A 55 10.04 -8.21 10.25
CA ASN A 55 9.21 -8.90 11.24
C ASN A 55 8.69 -7.95 12.32
N SER A 56 9.54 -7.03 12.80
CA SER A 56 9.14 -6.01 13.77
C SER A 56 8.13 -5.02 13.18
N ALA A 57 8.37 -4.50 11.97
CA ALA A 57 7.45 -3.58 11.30
C ALA A 57 6.10 -4.24 10.99
N LYS A 58 6.11 -5.52 10.58
CA LYS A 58 4.90 -6.31 10.37
C LYS A 58 4.11 -6.46 11.67
N GLN A 59 4.79 -6.77 12.76
CA GLN A 59 4.15 -6.91 14.07
C GLN A 59 3.52 -5.58 14.51
N GLN A 60 4.26 -4.46 14.38
CA GLN A 60 3.74 -3.13 14.69
C GLN A 60 2.49 -2.77 13.86
N ALA A 61 2.46 -3.14 12.58
CA ALA A 61 1.29 -2.93 11.74
C ALA A 61 0.07 -3.74 12.22
N TYR A 62 0.27 -4.98 12.68
CA TYR A 62 -0.81 -5.79 13.26
C TYR A 62 -1.28 -5.27 14.61
N ASP A 63 -0.34 -4.89 15.48
CA ASP A 63 -0.65 -4.30 16.79
C ASP A 63 -1.40 -2.96 16.66
N CYS A 64 -1.17 -2.21 15.58
CA CYS A 64 -1.91 -1.00 15.23
C CYS A 64 -3.29 -1.31 14.63
N PHE A 65 -3.37 -2.32 13.76
CA PHE A 65 -4.61 -2.68 13.07
C PHE A 65 -5.70 -3.16 14.03
N ASP A 66 -5.37 -3.99 15.01
CA ASP A 66 -6.34 -4.58 15.94
C ASP A 66 -7.19 -3.54 16.72
N PRO A 67 -6.60 -2.51 17.38
CA PRO A 67 -7.38 -1.47 18.03
C PRO A 67 -8.13 -0.59 17.02
N CYS A 68 -7.54 -0.24 15.88
CA CYS A 68 -8.23 0.50 14.82
C CYS A 68 -9.44 -0.27 14.28
N TRP A 69 -9.37 -1.60 14.21
CA TRP A 69 -10.46 -2.44 13.74
C TRP A 69 -11.65 -2.42 14.70
N LYS A 70 -11.42 -2.31 16.02
CA LYS A 70 -12.51 -2.18 17.01
C LYS A 70 -13.34 -0.91 16.78
N GLU A 71 -12.73 0.11 16.19
CA GLU A 71 -13.38 1.39 15.88
C GLU A 71 -13.86 1.47 14.42
N ILE A 72 -13.71 0.42 13.61
CA ILE A 72 -14.01 0.44 12.16
C ILE A 72 -15.45 0.90 11.85
N ASN A 73 -16.40 0.56 12.72
CA ASN A 73 -17.81 0.94 12.59
C ASN A 73 -18.03 2.44 12.82
N ALA A 74 -17.20 3.10 13.65
CA ALA A 74 -17.28 4.53 13.88
C ALA A 74 -16.89 5.33 12.62
N TYR A 75 -15.98 4.78 11.80
CA TYR A 75 -15.50 5.42 10.59
C TYR A 75 -16.36 5.15 9.34
N SER A 76 -17.37 4.27 9.44
CA SER A 76 -18.29 3.93 8.33
C SER A 76 -17.59 3.61 7.00
N LEU A 77 -16.41 2.98 7.06
CA LEU A 77 -15.56 2.74 5.89
C LEU A 77 -16.15 1.71 4.92
N THR A 78 -17.01 0.82 5.40
CA THR A 78 -17.67 -0.21 4.61
C THR A 78 -18.95 -0.67 5.30
N GLN A 79 -19.92 -1.16 4.51
CA GLN A 79 -21.12 -1.83 5.03
C GLN A 79 -20.84 -3.28 5.48
N GLU A 80 -19.68 -3.83 5.09
CA GLU A 80 -19.30 -5.21 5.35
C GLU A 80 -17.92 -5.30 6.02
N PRO A 81 -17.78 -4.80 7.26
CA PRO A 81 -16.49 -4.74 7.95
C PRO A 81 -15.85 -6.12 8.03
N GLU A 82 -16.57 -7.15 8.48
CA GLU A 82 -15.97 -8.48 8.64
C GLU A 82 -15.46 -9.08 7.32
N LYS A 83 -16.12 -8.83 6.19
CA LYS A 83 -15.59 -9.27 4.88
C LYS A 83 -14.29 -8.57 4.54
N LEU A 84 -14.18 -7.26 4.85
CA LEU A 84 -12.94 -6.51 4.67
C LEU A 84 -11.83 -7.03 5.60
N ARG A 85 -12.14 -7.35 6.86
CA ARG A 85 -11.17 -7.96 7.79
C ARG A 85 -10.62 -9.26 7.25
N VAL A 86 -11.52 -10.18 6.88
CA VAL A 86 -11.14 -11.50 6.35
C VAL A 86 -10.32 -11.37 5.07
N CYS A 87 -10.65 -10.41 4.20
CA CYS A 87 -9.87 -10.11 3.00
C CYS A 87 -8.44 -9.68 3.38
N PHE A 88 -8.30 -8.75 4.33
CA PHE A 88 -7.01 -8.25 4.78
C PHE A 88 -6.17 -9.35 5.45
N GLU A 89 -6.78 -10.14 6.34
CA GLU A 89 -6.15 -11.29 7.00
C GLU A 89 -5.67 -12.34 6.01
N LYS A 90 -6.47 -12.67 5.00
CA LYS A 90 -6.09 -13.62 3.94
C LYS A 90 -4.88 -13.14 3.12
N ARG A 91 -4.67 -11.83 3.01
CA ARG A 91 -3.54 -11.24 2.28
C ARG A 91 -2.28 -11.07 3.13
N ARG A 92 -2.33 -11.34 4.44
CA ARG A 92 -1.14 -11.23 5.32
C ARG A 92 0.06 -12.03 4.80
N GLY A 93 -0.16 -13.27 4.35
CA GLY A 93 0.90 -14.12 3.79
C GLY A 93 1.54 -13.57 2.50
N PHE A 94 0.77 -12.85 1.67
CA PHE A 94 1.30 -12.25 0.44
C PHE A 94 2.37 -11.19 0.73
N VAL A 95 2.25 -10.45 1.83
CA VAL A 95 3.26 -9.47 2.23
C VAL A 95 4.55 -10.18 2.66
N ASP A 96 4.42 -11.30 3.37
CA ASP A 96 5.57 -12.15 3.73
C ASP A 96 6.26 -12.71 2.47
N ASP A 97 5.50 -13.11 1.45
CA ASP A 97 6.06 -13.58 0.17
C ASP A 97 6.88 -12.49 -0.54
N ILE A 98 6.39 -11.25 -0.58
CA ILE A 98 7.13 -10.11 -1.15
C ILE A 98 8.47 -9.92 -0.44
N ILE A 99 8.51 -10.03 0.89
CA ILE A 99 9.76 -9.84 1.63
C ILE A 99 10.70 -11.01 1.49
N ASN A 100 10.17 -12.23 1.44
CA ASN A 100 11.01 -13.38 1.16
C ASN A 100 11.72 -13.24 -0.19
N CYS A 101 11.09 -12.64 -1.21
CA CYS A 101 11.76 -12.31 -2.46
C CYS A 101 12.98 -11.38 -2.27
N PHE A 102 12.93 -10.40 -1.37
CA PHE A 102 14.08 -9.55 -1.05
C PHE A 102 15.13 -10.24 -0.19
N ARG A 103 14.74 -11.29 0.55
CA ARG A 103 15.63 -12.07 1.43
C ARG A 103 16.43 -13.12 0.67
N THR A 104 15.83 -13.78 -0.32
CA THR A 104 16.52 -14.72 -1.20
C THR A 104 17.40 -13.95 -2.18
N LYS A 105 18.69 -13.89 -1.86
CA LYS A 105 19.76 -13.68 -2.82
C LYS A 105 20.61 -14.94 -2.91
#